data_AF-A0AAV1TDP3-F1
#
_entry.id   AF-A0AAV1TDP3-F1
#
_cell.length_a   1.000
_cell.length_b   1.000
_cell.length_c   1.000
_cell.angle_alpha   90.00
_cell.angle_beta   90.00
_cell.angle_gamma   90.00
#
_symmetry.space_group_name_H-M   'P 1'
#
loop_
_entity.id
_entity.type
_entity.pdbx_description
1 polymer ?
#
loop_
_entity_poly.entity_id
_entity_poly.type
_entity_poly.pdbx_seq_one_letter_code
_entity_poly.pdbx_strand_id
1 'polypeptide(L)'
;MLALRGIRRCFSTATPRKEYPTSFISYLRTQKLNVFNIGVAFLTLSLSSQMVSYKQRYETELGEKQQLNERVEVLEKLVLRLGGVLPDEAEKVSKEARDQALRGRENEAMALAALTIDDKTSTKSKLI
;
A
#
# COMPACT_ATOMS: atom_id res chain seq x y z
N MET A 1 25.40 -94.47 -10.10
CA MET A 1 23.98 -94.04 -10.11
C MET A 1 23.83 -92.93 -9.09
N LEU A 2 23.89 -91.67 -9.54
CA LEU A 2 22.77 -90.77 -9.89
C LEU A 2 22.43 -89.83 -8.72
N ALA A 3 22.95 -88.61 -8.81
CA ALA A 3 22.60 -87.46 -8.00
C ALA A 3 21.15 -87.00 -8.28
N LEU A 4 20.36 -86.76 -7.23
CA LEU A 4 19.04 -86.13 -7.30
C LEU A 4 18.94 -85.13 -6.14
N ARG A 5 19.34 -83.87 -6.37
CA ARG A 5 18.48 -82.77 -6.87
C ARG A 5 17.51 -82.24 -5.81
N GLY A 6 17.96 -81.15 -5.15
CA GLY A 6 17.20 -79.89 -5.08
C GLY A 6 15.89 -79.90 -4.31
N ILE A 7 15.96 -79.54 -3.03
CA ILE A 7 14.82 -78.99 -2.28
C ILE A 7 14.47 -77.65 -2.93
N ARG A 8 13.54 -77.68 -3.90
CA ARG A 8 12.89 -76.48 -4.42
C ARG A 8 12.10 -75.88 -3.26
N ARG A 9 12.61 -74.79 -2.68
CA ARG A 9 11.75 -73.83 -1.99
C ARG A 9 10.72 -73.36 -3.02
N CYS A 10 9.50 -73.86 -2.89
CA CYS A 10 8.34 -73.33 -3.58
C CYS A 10 8.17 -71.88 -3.10
N PHE A 11 8.76 -70.93 -3.84
CA PHE A 11 8.33 -69.54 -3.78
C PHE A 11 6.91 -69.50 -4.30
N SER A 12 5.98 -69.55 -3.34
CA SER A 12 4.57 -69.33 -3.53
C SER A 12 4.39 -68.06 -4.34
N THR A 13 3.90 -68.20 -5.56
CA THR A 13 3.36 -67.10 -6.36
C THR A 13 2.01 -66.72 -5.74
N ALA A 14 2.05 -66.15 -4.53
CA ALA A 14 0.91 -65.50 -3.96
C ALA A 14 0.74 -64.18 -4.72
N THR A 15 -0.36 -64.07 -5.46
CA THR A 15 -0.84 -62.78 -5.95
C THR A 15 -0.96 -61.84 -4.75
N PRO A 16 -0.40 -60.62 -4.80
CA PRO A 16 -0.42 -59.72 -3.66
C PRO A 16 -1.87 -59.41 -3.33
N ARG A 17 -2.33 -59.87 -2.15
CA ARG A 17 -3.63 -59.46 -1.62
C ARG A 17 -3.59 -57.94 -1.42
N LYS A 18 -4.73 -57.27 -1.59
CA LYS A 18 -4.89 -55.83 -1.32
C LYS A 18 -4.65 -55.58 0.17
N GLU A 19 -3.39 -55.46 0.56
CA GLU A 19 -2.97 -55.09 1.90
C GLU A 19 -3.27 -53.60 2.11
N TYR A 20 -3.86 -53.29 3.27
CA TYR A 20 -4.02 -51.90 3.70
C TYR A 20 -2.64 -51.25 3.75
N PRO A 21 -2.47 -50.03 3.23
CA PRO A 21 -1.17 -49.38 3.20
C PRO A 21 -0.60 -49.27 4.62
N THR A 22 0.66 -49.66 4.78
CA THR A 22 1.37 -49.61 6.07
C THR A 22 1.54 -48.19 6.58
N SER A 23 1.44 -47.18 5.69
CA SER A 23 1.43 -45.76 6.03
C SER A 23 0.70 -44.91 5.00
N PHE A 24 0.17 -43.76 5.42
CA PHE A 24 -0.50 -42.80 4.52
C PHE A 24 0.41 -42.35 3.36
N ILE A 25 1.71 -42.16 3.61
CA ILE A 25 2.67 -41.74 2.59
C ILE A 25 2.89 -42.83 1.53
N SER A 26 2.97 -44.11 1.94
CA SER A 26 3.12 -45.22 0.99
C SER A 26 1.89 -45.40 0.11
N TYR A 27 0.69 -45.10 0.66
CA TYR A 27 -0.54 -45.03 -0.13
C TYR A 27 -0.53 -43.89 -1.16
N LEU A 28 -0.20 -42.66 -0.74
CA LEU A 28 -0.13 -41.51 -1.64
C LEU A 28 0.89 -41.71 -2.77
N ARG A 29 2.02 -42.36 -2.48
CA ARG A 29 3.05 -42.68 -3.49
C ARG A 29 2.54 -43.60 -4.60
N THR A 30 1.61 -44.50 -4.28
CA THR A 30 1.04 -45.45 -5.26
C THR A 30 -0.20 -44.88 -5.95
N GLN A 31 -0.74 -43.78 -5.46
CA GLN A 31 -1.91 -43.11 -6.00
C GLN A 31 -1.49 -42.14 -7.12
N LYS A 32 -2.03 -42.31 -8.33
CA LYS A 32 -1.87 -41.33 -9.42
C LYS A 32 -2.69 -40.08 -9.11
N LEU A 33 -2.14 -39.20 -8.28
CA LEU A 33 -2.75 -37.90 -7.99
C LEU A 33 -2.40 -36.91 -9.08
N ASN A 34 -3.41 -36.18 -9.56
CA ASN A 34 -3.22 -35.07 -10.49
C ASN A 34 -2.85 -33.81 -9.70
N VAL A 35 -1.62 -33.80 -9.17
CA VAL A 35 -1.10 -32.78 -8.25
C VAL A 35 -1.17 -31.37 -8.86
N PHE A 36 -1.04 -31.26 -10.19
CA PHE A 36 -1.18 -30.00 -10.91
C PHE A 36 -2.60 -29.43 -10.79
N ASN A 37 -3.62 -30.22 -11.08
CA ASN A 37 -5.02 -29.77 -10.99
C ASN A 37 -5.42 -29.45 -9.54
N ILE A 38 -4.93 -30.23 -8.58
CA ILE A 38 -5.13 -29.97 -7.15
C ILE A 38 -4.45 -28.66 -6.75
N GLY A 39 -3.23 -28.41 -7.22
CA GLY A 39 -2.49 -27.17 -6.97
C GLY A 39 -3.19 -25.96 -7.58
N VAL A 40 -3.65 -26.04 -8.83
CA VAL A 40 -4.41 -24.97 -9.47
C VAL A 40 -5.71 -24.68 -8.72
N ALA A 41 -6.46 -25.71 -8.30
CA ALA A 41 -7.67 -25.53 -7.51
C ALA A 41 -7.39 -24.91 -6.13
N PHE A 42 -6.32 -25.32 -5.45
CA PHE A 42 -5.93 -24.71 -4.18
C PHE A 42 -5.50 -23.26 -4.35
N LEU A 43 -4.77 -22.95 -5.42
CA LEU A 43 -4.30 -21.60 -5.71
C LEU A 43 -5.47 -20.68 -6.04
N THR A 44 -6.43 -21.12 -6.87
CA THR A 44 -7.63 -20.32 -7.18
C THR A 44 -8.53 -20.11 -5.96
N LEU A 45 -8.73 -21.14 -5.13
CA LEU A 45 -9.47 -21.02 -3.88
C LEU A 45 -8.76 -20.13 -2.85
N SER A 46 -7.43 -20.20 -2.78
CA SER A 46 -6.63 -19.32 -1.91
C SER A 46 -6.73 -17.87 -2.38
N LEU A 47 -6.60 -17.62 -3.69
CA LEU A 47 -6.65 -16.26 -4.24
C LEU A 47 -8.05 -15.65 -4.10
N SER A 48 -9.11 -16.44 -4.34
CA SER A 48 -10.49 -15.97 -4.17
C SER A 48 -10.79 -15.67 -2.70
N SER A 49 -10.33 -16.50 -1.76
CA SER A 49 -10.45 -16.26 -0.31
C SER A 49 -9.74 -14.97 0.13
N GLN A 50 -8.52 -14.74 -0.36
CA GLN A 50 -7.78 -13.51 -0.09
C GLN A 50 -8.51 -12.29 -0.67
N MET A 51 -9.05 -12.38 -1.88
CA MET A 51 -9.76 -11.29 -2.53
C MET A 51 -11.06 -10.90 -1.80
N VAL A 52 -11.84 -11.88 -1.33
CA VAL A 52 -13.05 -11.62 -0.53
C VAL A 52 -12.69 -10.97 0.81
N SER A 53 -11.64 -11.46 1.47
CA SER A 53 -11.16 -10.89 2.73
C SER A 53 -10.70 -9.44 2.57
N TYR A 54 -10.00 -9.14 1.47
CA TYR A 54 -9.54 -7.78 1.18
C TYR A 54 -10.71 -6.83 0.90
N LYS A 55 -11.70 -7.29 0.13
CA LYS A 55 -12.91 -6.51 -0.16
C LYS A 55 -13.68 -6.17 1.13
N GLN A 56 -13.87 -7.14 2.02
CA GLN A 56 -14.55 -6.91 3.30
C GLN A 56 -13.79 -5.90 4.17
N ARG A 57 -12.47 -6.03 4.29
CA ARG A 57 -11.64 -5.07 5.06
C ARG A 57 -11.69 -3.67 4.49
N TYR A 58 -11.66 -3.55 3.17
CA TYR A 58 -11.76 -2.28 2.48
C TYR A 58 -13.13 -1.62 2.70
N GLU A 59 -14.22 -2.38 2.63
CA GLU A 59 -15.57 -1.88 2.92
C GLU A 59 -15.71 -1.42 4.38
N THR A 60 -15.12 -2.13 5.34
CA THR A 60 -15.12 -1.71 6.75
C THR A 60 -14.30 -0.43 6.96
N GLU A 61 -13.11 -0.33 6.37
CA GLU A 61 -12.27 0.87 6.46
C GLU A 61 -12.94 2.09 5.81
N LEU A 62 -13.66 1.91 4.70
CA LEU A 62 -14.43 2.98 4.08
C LEU A 62 -15.55 3.49 4.99
N GLY A 63 -16.28 2.58 5.64
CA GLY A 63 -17.33 2.94 6.60
C GLY A 63 -16.77 3.71 7.79
N GLU A 64 -15.64 3.27 8.36
CA GLU A 64 -14.96 3.97 9.45
C GLU A 64 -14.45 5.35 9.03
N LYS A 65 -13.90 5.48 7.81
CA LYS A 65 -13.46 6.78 7.27
C LYS A 65 -14.62 7.76 7.07
N GLN A 66 -15.78 7.28 6.62
CA GLN A 66 -16.97 8.13 6.49
C GLN A 66 -17.41 8.67 7.85
N GLN A 67 -17.48 7.80 8.86
CA GLN A 67 -17.83 8.22 10.24
C GLN A 67 -16.79 9.18 10.83
N LEU A 68 -15.50 8.96 10.55
CA LEU A 68 -14.43 9.86 10.98
C LEU A 68 -14.57 11.23 10.30
N ASN A 69 -14.85 11.28 8.99
CA ASN A 69 -15.06 12.53 8.27
C ASN A 69 -16.26 13.30 8.83
N GLU A 70 -17.39 12.65 9.10
CA GLU A 70 -18.54 13.30 9.74
C GLU A 70 -18.19 13.89 11.10
N ARG A 71 -17.40 13.18 11.91
CA ARG A 71 -16.92 13.68 13.21
C ARG A 71 -15.97 14.86 13.06
N VAL A 72 -15.07 14.81 12.07
CA VAL A 72 -14.16 15.91 11.76
C VAL A 72 -14.95 17.14 11.34
N GLU A 73 -15.94 17.01 10.46
CA GLU A 73 -16.79 18.14 10.06
C GLU A 73 -17.53 18.77 11.24
N VAL A 74 -18.02 17.96 12.19
CA VAL A 74 -18.65 18.48 13.41
C VAL A 74 -17.63 19.23 14.26
N LEU A 75 -16.44 18.66 14.43
CA LEU A 75 -15.35 19.30 15.18
C LEU A 75 -14.90 20.61 14.53
N GLU A 76 -14.77 20.67 13.21
CA GLU A 76 -14.46 21.89 12.47
C GLU A 76 -15.51 22.98 12.67
N LYS A 77 -16.80 22.61 12.58
CA LYS A 77 -17.91 23.54 12.86
C LYS A 77 -17.89 24.04 14.30
N LEU A 78 -17.52 23.19 15.27
CA LEU A 78 -17.39 23.58 16.67
C LEU A 78 -16.19 24.50 16.92
N VAL A 79 -15.05 24.20 16.30
CA VAL A 79 -13.85 25.05 16.37
C VAL A 79 -14.14 26.45 15.83
N LEU A 80 -14.81 26.56 14.67
CA LEU A 80 -15.24 27.84 14.12
C LEU A 80 -16.22 28.58 15.04
N ARG A 81 -17.18 27.87 15.65
CA ARG A 81 -18.13 28.48 16.61
C ARG A 81 -17.46 28.98 17.89
N LEU A 82 -16.39 28.33 18.33
CA LEU A 82 -15.62 28.72 19.52
C LEU A 82 -14.54 29.77 19.20
N GLY A 83 -14.45 30.23 17.94
CA GLY A 83 -13.49 31.25 17.50
C GLY A 83 -12.09 30.73 17.21
N GLY A 84 -11.91 29.42 17.09
CA GLY A 84 -10.65 28.81 16.65
C GLY A 84 -10.48 28.87 15.12
N VAL A 85 -9.24 28.94 14.66
CA VAL A 85 -8.89 28.97 13.24
C VAL A 85 -8.51 27.55 12.79
N LEU A 86 -9.10 27.08 11.70
CA LEU A 86 -8.73 25.79 11.10
C LEU A 86 -7.31 25.87 10.51
N PRO A 87 -6.56 24.75 10.50
CA PRO A 87 -5.20 24.71 9.96
C PRO A 87 -5.13 25.16 8.49
N ASP A 88 -6.13 24.84 7.67
CA ASP A 88 -6.18 25.27 6.26
C ASP A 88 -6.33 26.78 6.09
N GLU A 89 -7.03 27.45 7.01
CA GLU A 89 -7.21 28.90 7.03
C GLU A 89 -5.95 29.58 7.60
N ALA A 90 -5.33 29.00 8.63
CA ALA A 90 -4.09 29.51 9.22
C ALA A 90 -2.92 29.48 8.21
N GLU A 91 -2.83 28.42 7.39
CA GLU A 91 -1.83 28.35 6.33
C GLU A 91 -2.04 29.40 5.24
N LYS A 92 -3.28 29.63 4.80
CA LYS A 92 -3.61 30.65 3.80
C LYS A 92 -3.28 32.06 4.30
N VAL A 93 -3.69 32.40 5.52
CA VAL A 93 -3.38 33.69 6.14
C VAL A 93 -1.86 33.89 6.29
N SER A 94 -1.11 32.83 6.62
CA SER A 94 0.36 32.91 6.71
C SER A 94 1.05 33.12 5.35
N LYS A 95 0.51 32.54 4.28
CA LYS A 95 1.04 32.69 2.91
C LYS A 95 0.70 34.07 2.36
N GLU A 96 -0.52 34.55 2.57
CA GLU A 96 -0.95 35.90 2.19
C GLU A 96 -0.16 37.00 2.94
N ALA A 97 0.10 36.81 4.23
CA ALA A 97 0.94 37.73 5.01
C ALA A 97 2.40 37.76 4.51
N ARG A 98 2.94 36.60 4.12
CA ARG A 98 4.29 36.52 3.52
C ARG A 98 4.34 37.17 2.14
N ASP A 99 3.33 36.96 1.31
CA ASP A 99 3.24 37.54 -0.02
C ASP A 99 3.03 39.06 0.02
N GLN A 100 2.29 39.58 1.02
CA GLN A 100 2.18 41.02 1.24
C GLN A 100 3.48 41.65 1.74
N ALA A 101 4.22 40.95 2.62
CA ALA A 101 5.52 41.42 3.09
C ALA A 101 6.58 41.46 1.99
N LEU A 102 6.55 40.52 1.04
CA LEU A 102 7.44 40.51 -0.12
C LEU A 102 7.12 41.67 -1.09
N ARG A 103 5.84 41.92 -1.39
CA ARG A 103 5.43 43.05 -2.23
C ARG A 103 5.77 44.40 -1.60
N GLY A 104 5.67 44.53 -0.27
CA GLY A 104 6.10 45.73 0.45
C GLY A 104 7.57 46.06 0.22
N ARG A 105 8.44 45.05 0.33
CA ARG A 105 9.90 45.21 0.09
C ARG A 105 10.23 45.55 -1.36
N GLU A 106 9.51 44.97 -2.32
CA GLU A 106 9.72 45.26 -3.75
C GLU A 106 9.31 46.70 -4.09
N ASN A 107 8.20 47.17 -3.53
CA ASN A 107 7.74 48.56 -3.71
C ASN A 107 8.70 49.56 -3.06
N GLU A 108 9.24 49.26 -1.88
CA GLU A 108 10.26 50.07 -1.21
C GLU A 108 11.57 50.09 -2.00
N ALA A 109 12.03 48.95 -2.53
CA ALA A 109 13.21 48.87 -3.38
C ALA A 109 13.02 49.66 -4.69
N MET A 110 11.82 49.63 -5.28
CA MET A 110 11.50 50.40 -6.47
C MET A 110 11.45 51.91 -6.18
N ALA A 111 10.93 52.32 -5.03
CA ALA A 111 10.94 53.72 -4.59
C ALA A 111 12.37 54.23 -4.35
N LEU A 112 13.23 53.43 -3.70
CA LEU A 112 14.65 53.75 -3.51
C LEU A 112 15.41 53.79 -4.84
N ALA A 113 15.12 52.88 -5.77
CA ALA A 113 15.69 52.90 -7.10
C ALA A 113 15.28 54.17 -7.88
N ALA A 114 14.01 54.59 -7.79
CA ALA A 114 13.53 55.82 -8.40
C ALA A 114 14.24 57.07 -7.84
N LEU A 115 14.42 57.14 -6.52
CA LEU A 115 15.17 58.23 -5.86
C LEU A 115 16.65 58.28 -6.30
N THR A 116 17.29 57.12 -6.49
CA THR A 116 18.71 57.08 -6.92
C THR A 116 18.94 57.37 -8.40
N ILE A 117 17.90 57.33 -9.25
CA ILE A 117 17.99 57.69 -10.67
C ILE A 117 17.94 59.21 -10.83
N ASP A 118 17.14 59.91 -10.02
CA ASP A 118 16.99 61.37 -10.06
C ASP A 118 18.26 62.11 -9.60
N ASP A 119 19.03 61.54 -8.66
CA ASP A 119 20.31 62.11 -8.21
C ASP A 119 21.45 61.98 -9.24
N LYS A 120 21.37 61.00 -10.16
CA LYS A 120 22.40 60.77 -11.18
C LYS A 120 22.26 61.70 -12.39
N THR A 121 21.11 62.32 -12.59
CA THR A 121 20.86 63.29 -13.67
C THR A 121 21.19 64.71 -13.23
N SER A 122 21.04 65.05 -11.95
CA SER A 122 21.32 66.39 -11.39
C SER A 122 22.82 66.69 -11.21
N THR A 123 23.65 65.66 -11.05
CA THR A 123 25.11 65.81 -10.86
C THR A 123 25.89 65.94 -12.16
N LYS A 124 25.34 65.49 -13.31
CA LYS A 124 25.96 65.65 -14.63
C LYS A 124 25.87 67.06 -15.21
N SER A 125 25.01 67.93 -14.69
CA SER A 125 24.80 69.29 -15.20
C SER A 125 25.60 70.39 -14.48
N LYS A 126 26.50 70.04 -13.54
CA LYS A 126 27.31 71.00 -12.77
C LYS A 126 28.82 70.94 -13.05
N LEU A 127 29.24 70.21 -14.09
CA LEU A 127 30.63 70.20 -14.57
C LEU A 127 30.71 70.89 -15.93
N ILE A 128 30.63 72.22 -15.93
CA ILE A 128 31.24 73.11 -16.94
C ILE A 128 31.86 74.26 -16.17
#